data_AF-A0A4Y8C8S1-F1
#
_entry.id   AF-A0A4Y8C8S1-F1
#
_cell.length_a   1.000
_cell.length_b   1.000
_cell.length_c   1.000
_cell.angle_alpha   90.00
_cell.angle_beta   90.00
_cell.angle_gamma   90.00
#
_symmetry.space_group_name_H-M   'P 1'
#
loop_
_entity.id
_entity.type
_entity.pdbx_description
1 polymer ?
#
loop_
_entity_poly.entity_id
_entity_poly.type
_entity_poly.pdbx_seq_one_letter_code
_entity_poly.pdbx_strand_id
1 'polypeptide(L)'
;HDMCERKAKFESGIFAEHFDDEAAKNGACLFKVGCKGPYTYNNCPKVKFNAKTSWPVAAGHGCIACSEKNFWDEFGNYEKPMANIFSYAKLCNEELKQEFFLEEQIKILEQIDFEFESNIKLILQNIAKNKLG
;
A
#
# COMPACT_ATOMS: atom_id res chain seq x y z
N HIS A 1 12.70 -11.15 1.57
CA HIS A 1 11.45 -11.95 1.68
C HIS A 1 11.56 -13.35 1.08
N ASP A 2 12.34 -13.52 0.02
CA ASP A 2 12.37 -14.74 -0.81
C ASP A 2 12.68 -16.05 -0.09
N MET A 3 13.38 -15.98 1.03
CA MET A 3 13.78 -17.13 1.86
C MET A 3 13.02 -17.22 3.20
N CYS A 4 11.97 -16.42 3.40
CA CYS A 4 11.20 -16.37 4.65
C CYS A 4 10.40 -17.66 4.87
N GLU A 5 10.43 -18.24 6.08
CA GLU A 5 9.62 -19.42 6.40
C GLU A 5 8.10 -19.19 6.29
N ARG A 6 7.64 -17.94 6.40
CA ARG A 6 6.23 -17.56 6.26
C ARG A 6 5.83 -17.22 4.80
N LYS A 7 6.71 -17.42 3.82
CA LYS A 7 6.45 -17.08 2.40
C LYS A 7 5.24 -17.84 1.82
N ALA A 8 5.10 -19.13 2.11
CA ALA A 8 3.95 -19.91 1.66
C ALA A 8 2.62 -19.34 2.18
N LYS A 9 2.60 -18.82 3.42
CA LYS A 9 1.42 -18.16 4.01
C LYS A 9 1.11 -16.85 3.29
N PHE A 10 2.13 -16.07 2.95
CA PHE A 10 1.98 -14.85 2.14
C PHE A 10 1.38 -15.16 0.77
N GLU A 11 1.90 -16.16 0.07
CA GLU A 11 1.42 -16.57 -1.26
C GLU A 11 -0.01 -17.14 -1.23
N SER A 12 -0.39 -17.76 -0.11
CA SER A 12 -1.74 -18.31 0.11
C SER A 12 -2.73 -17.28 0.70
N GLY A 13 -2.33 -16.02 0.88
CA GLY A 13 -3.18 -14.97 1.43
C GLY A 13 -3.52 -15.12 2.91
N ILE A 14 -2.73 -15.89 3.67
CA ILE A 14 -2.93 -16.13 5.10
C ILE A 14 -2.09 -15.12 5.89
N PHE A 15 -2.75 -14.09 6.41
CA PHE A 15 -2.13 -12.97 7.12
C PHE A 15 -2.56 -12.92 8.58
N ALA A 16 -1.67 -12.42 9.43
CA ALA A 16 -2.07 -11.88 10.73
C ALA A 16 -2.71 -10.50 10.50
N GLU A 17 -3.86 -10.24 11.10
CA GLU A 17 -4.58 -8.97 11.04
C GLU A 17 -4.17 -8.05 12.19
N HIS A 18 -3.87 -8.61 13.37
CA HIS A 18 -3.32 -7.87 14.50
C HIS A 18 -2.36 -8.72 15.34
N PHE A 19 -1.57 -8.06 16.20
CA PHE A 19 -0.74 -8.78 17.16
C PHE A 19 -1.61 -9.64 18.09
N ASP A 20 -1.09 -10.82 18.43
CA ASP A 20 -1.74 -11.83 19.28
C ASP A 20 -3.04 -12.47 18.74
N ASP A 21 -3.38 -12.26 17.45
CA ASP A 21 -4.49 -12.99 16.84
C ASP A 21 -4.17 -14.49 16.65
N GLU A 22 -5.22 -15.30 16.44
CA GLU A 22 -5.08 -16.74 16.24
C GLU A 22 -4.23 -17.06 15.00
N ALA A 23 -4.29 -16.24 13.95
CA ALA A 23 -3.48 -16.44 12.75
C ALA A 23 -1.98 -16.24 13.05
N ALA A 24 -1.61 -15.22 13.82
CA ALA A 24 -0.25 -14.88 14.22
C ALA A 24 0.34 -15.96 15.11
N LYS A 25 -0.44 -16.47 16.07
CA LYS A 25 -0.09 -17.63 16.91
C LYS A 25 0.17 -18.88 16.06
N ASN A 26 -0.56 -19.03 14.96
CA ASN A 26 -0.40 -20.13 14.00
C ASN A 26 0.59 -19.81 12.85
N GLY A 27 1.45 -18.80 13.01
CA GLY A 27 2.54 -18.51 12.09
C GLY A 27 2.10 -17.90 10.75
N ALA A 28 0.95 -17.24 10.68
CA ALA A 28 0.51 -16.49 9.51
C ALA A 28 1.50 -15.39 9.11
N CYS A 29 1.41 -14.92 7.87
CA CYS A 29 2.32 -13.90 7.38
C CYS A 29 2.09 -12.55 8.08
N LEU A 30 3.17 -11.88 8.46
CA LEU A 30 3.15 -10.61 9.19
C LEU A 30 3.07 -9.37 8.27
N PHE A 31 2.69 -9.55 6.99
CA PHE A 31 2.69 -8.46 6.02
C PHE A 31 1.71 -7.33 6.39
N LYS A 32 0.47 -7.69 6.77
CA LYS A 32 -0.57 -6.73 7.16
C LYS A 32 -0.29 -6.00 8.48
N VAL A 33 0.52 -6.59 9.36
CA VAL A 33 1.02 -5.94 10.60
C VAL A 33 2.37 -5.25 10.41
N GLY A 34 2.75 -4.93 9.16
CA GLY A 34 3.83 -4.00 8.85
C GLY A 34 5.19 -4.58 8.49
N CYS A 35 5.31 -5.89 8.26
CA CYS A 35 6.57 -6.49 7.84
C CYS A 35 7.10 -5.91 6.52
N LYS A 36 8.28 -5.27 6.58
CA LYS A 36 8.98 -4.67 5.43
C LYS A 36 9.89 -5.65 4.68
N GLY A 37 9.88 -6.92 5.06
CA GLY A 37 10.73 -7.95 4.48
C GLY A 37 10.68 -8.09 2.95
N PRO A 38 9.57 -7.79 2.26
CA PRO A 38 9.51 -7.74 0.79
C PRO A 38 10.43 -6.71 0.14
N TYR A 39 10.84 -5.69 0.87
CA TYR A 39 11.60 -4.55 0.38
C TYR A 39 13.01 -4.46 1.00
N THR A 40 13.44 -5.53 1.68
CA THR A 40 14.67 -5.53 2.49
C THR A 40 15.62 -6.64 2.03
N TYR A 41 16.87 -6.27 1.78
CA TYR A 41 17.98 -7.16 1.43
C TYR A 41 18.79 -7.51 2.67
N ASN A 42 18.59 -8.72 3.19
CA ASN A 42 19.43 -9.28 4.23
C ASN A 42 19.33 -10.82 4.26
N ASN A 43 20.26 -11.48 4.94
CA ASN A 43 20.30 -12.94 5.09
C ASN A 43 19.55 -13.46 6.33
N CYS A 44 18.90 -12.58 7.10
CA CYS A 44 18.15 -12.88 8.34
C CYS A 44 17.34 -14.18 8.31
N PRO A 45 16.44 -14.44 7.34
CA PRO A 45 15.66 -15.68 7.33
C PRO A 45 16.50 -16.95 7.09
N LYS A 46 17.67 -16.81 6.45
CA LYS A 46 18.55 -17.94 6.11
C LYS A 46 19.55 -18.24 7.22
N VAL A 47 20.26 -17.22 7.74
CA VAL A 47 21.32 -17.41 8.74
C VAL A 47 20.81 -17.27 10.17
N LYS A 48 19.68 -16.57 10.37
CA LYS A 48 19.13 -16.22 11.68
C LYS A 48 20.13 -15.47 12.57
N PHE A 49 19.70 -15.08 13.76
CA PHE A 49 20.45 -14.36 14.77
C PHE A 49 20.83 -15.32 15.90
N ASN A 50 21.93 -14.99 16.59
CA ASN A 50 22.39 -15.67 17.80
C ASN A 50 22.51 -17.20 17.60
N ALA A 51 23.53 -17.66 16.86
CA ALA A 51 23.76 -19.10 16.62
C ALA A 51 22.55 -19.85 16.04
N LYS A 52 21.87 -19.20 15.09
CA LYS A 52 20.67 -19.69 14.41
C LYS A 52 19.42 -19.84 15.30
N THR A 53 19.38 -19.22 16.48
CA THR A 53 18.25 -19.33 17.41
C THR A 53 16.95 -18.74 16.83
N SER A 54 16.96 -17.48 16.40
CA SER A 54 15.74 -16.80 15.96
C SER A 54 16.04 -15.63 15.02
N TRP A 55 15.03 -14.92 14.56
CA TRP A 55 15.12 -13.66 13.83
C TRP A 55 13.77 -12.91 14.00
N PRO A 56 13.66 -11.61 13.67
CA PRO A 56 12.47 -10.82 14.01
C PRO A 56 11.12 -11.48 13.65
N VAL A 57 10.99 -11.98 12.42
CA VAL A 57 9.75 -12.61 11.94
C VAL A 57 9.47 -13.96 12.60
N ALA A 58 10.50 -14.75 12.93
CA ALA A 58 10.32 -15.97 13.73
C ALA A 58 9.82 -15.62 15.15
N ALA A 59 10.33 -14.53 15.73
CA ALA A 59 9.94 -14.02 17.04
C ALA A 59 8.55 -13.33 17.06
N GLY A 60 7.89 -13.21 15.90
CA GLY A 60 6.53 -12.67 15.80
C GLY A 60 6.44 -11.19 15.42
N HIS A 61 7.57 -10.49 15.23
CA HIS A 61 7.56 -9.11 14.78
C HIS A 61 7.97 -8.98 13.31
N GLY A 62 7.29 -8.10 12.57
CA GLY A 62 7.65 -7.81 11.19
C GLY A 62 9.09 -7.29 11.04
N CYS A 63 9.71 -7.53 9.89
CA CYS A 63 10.96 -6.86 9.53
C CYS A 63 10.74 -5.34 9.50
N ILE A 64 11.68 -4.56 10.04
CA ILE A 64 11.61 -3.09 10.03
C ILE A 64 12.50 -2.46 8.95
N ALA A 65 13.07 -3.26 8.05
CA ALA A 65 14.02 -2.82 7.02
C ALA A 65 15.35 -2.22 7.54
N CYS A 66 15.86 -2.68 8.70
CA CYS A 66 17.04 -2.08 9.33
C CYS A 66 18.35 -2.15 8.50
N SER A 67 18.41 -2.94 7.43
CA SER A 67 19.54 -2.97 6.50
C SER A 67 19.41 -2.01 5.32
N GLU A 68 18.23 -1.41 5.13
CA GLU A 68 18.00 -0.47 4.06
C GLU A 68 18.44 0.94 4.46
N LYS A 69 18.82 1.73 3.47
CA LYS A 69 19.19 3.13 3.68
C LYS A 69 17.98 3.91 4.22
N ASN A 70 18.22 4.82 5.16
CA ASN A 70 17.20 5.72 5.71
C ASN A 70 15.93 5.01 6.21
N PHE A 71 16.05 3.78 6.74
CA PHE A 71 14.86 2.96 6.99
C PHE A 71 13.85 3.59 7.95
N TRP A 72 14.32 4.42 8.89
CA TRP A 72 13.47 5.17 9.81
C TRP A 72 12.51 6.13 9.12
N ASP A 73 12.95 6.74 8.02
CA ASP A 73 12.21 7.80 7.33
C ASP A 73 11.48 7.27 6.07
N GLU A 74 12.07 6.30 5.37
CA GLU A 74 11.57 5.83 4.07
C GLU A 74 10.52 4.70 4.18
N PHE A 75 10.47 3.97 5.30
CA PHE A 75 9.58 2.81 5.47
C PHE A 75 8.38 3.06 6.38
N GLY A 76 8.21 4.30 6.85
CA GLY A 76 7.08 4.73 7.66
C GLY A 76 6.97 3.98 8.99
N ASN A 77 5.75 3.91 9.53
CA ASN A 77 5.50 3.21 10.79
C ASN A 77 5.77 1.69 10.63
N TYR A 78 6.62 1.13 11.49
CA TYR A 78 7.08 -0.25 11.39
C TYR A 78 5.97 -1.29 11.65
N GLU A 79 4.89 -0.93 12.34
CA GLU A 79 3.71 -1.79 12.60
C GLU A 79 2.57 -1.56 11.59
N LYS A 80 2.79 -0.74 10.55
CA LYS A 80 1.82 -0.52 9.47
C LYS A 80 2.38 -1.02 8.13
N PRO A 81 1.55 -1.55 7.23
CA PRO A 81 1.98 -1.85 5.87
C PRO A 81 2.56 -0.61 5.17
N MET A 82 3.41 -0.83 4.16
CA MET A 82 3.83 0.27 3.29
C MET A 82 2.61 0.85 2.57
N ALA A 83 2.44 2.17 2.62
CA ALA A 83 1.34 2.88 1.99
C ALA A 83 1.69 3.46 0.60
N ASN A 84 2.88 3.15 0.07
CA ASN A 84 3.33 3.70 -1.21
C ASN A 84 2.80 2.90 -2.41
N ILE A 85 2.77 3.53 -3.59
CA ILE A 85 2.25 2.92 -4.83
C ILE A 85 3.05 1.69 -5.29
N PHE A 86 4.32 1.60 -4.87
CA PHE A 86 5.23 0.49 -5.14
C PHE A 86 5.31 -0.52 -4.01
N SER A 87 4.44 -0.40 -3.00
CA SER A 87 4.25 -1.47 -2.02
C SER A 87 3.85 -2.73 -2.78
N TYR A 88 3.78 -3.88 -2.13
CA TYR A 88 3.19 -5.09 -2.69
C TYR A 88 1.70 -4.81 -2.95
N ALA A 89 1.45 -4.03 -4.01
CA ALA A 89 0.23 -3.27 -4.31
C ALA A 89 -0.93 -4.20 -4.61
N LYS A 90 -0.60 -5.47 -4.90
CA LYS A 90 -1.54 -6.55 -5.13
C LYS A 90 -2.22 -7.05 -3.85
N LEU A 91 -1.64 -6.82 -2.67
CA LEU A 91 -2.10 -7.39 -1.40
C LEU A 91 -2.59 -6.35 -0.39
N CYS A 92 -2.20 -5.08 -0.57
CA CYS A 92 -2.66 -4.04 0.33
C CYS A 92 -4.10 -3.63 0.06
N ASN A 93 -4.65 -3.66 -1.18
CA ASN A 93 -5.94 -2.99 -1.41
C ASN A 93 -6.79 -3.46 -2.60
N GLU A 94 -7.98 -3.99 -2.28
CA GLU A 94 -9.19 -3.72 -3.08
C GLU A 94 -9.83 -2.37 -2.69
N GLU A 95 -9.68 -1.92 -1.43
CA GLU A 95 -10.31 -0.69 -0.91
C GLU A 95 -9.62 0.60 -1.37
N LEU A 96 -8.28 0.68 -1.30
CA LEU A 96 -7.51 1.86 -1.77
C LEU A 96 -7.44 1.96 -3.31
N LYS A 97 -7.79 0.88 -4.04
CA LYS A 97 -8.09 0.98 -5.48
C LYS A 97 -9.38 1.76 -5.71
N GLN A 98 -10.40 1.59 -4.88
CA GLN A 98 -11.64 2.35 -4.99
C GLN A 98 -11.43 3.81 -4.64
N GLU A 99 -10.72 4.13 -3.54
CA GLU A 99 -10.45 5.53 -3.17
C GLU A 99 -9.62 6.26 -4.24
N PHE A 100 -8.54 5.66 -4.73
CA PHE A 100 -7.72 6.29 -5.78
C PHE A 100 -8.49 6.47 -7.09
N PHE A 101 -9.32 5.49 -7.47
CA PHE A 101 -10.16 5.59 -8.67
C PHE A 101 -11.31 6.59 -8.50
N LEU A 102 -11.88 6.73 -7.30
CA LEU A 102 -12.88 7.76 -7.00
C LEU A 102 -12.28 9.16 -7.08
N GLU A 103 -11.10 9.39 -6.52
CA GLU A 103 -10.45 10.72 -6.58
C GLU A 103 -10.14 11.13 -8.03
N GLU A 104 -9.69 10.19 -8.86
CA GLU A 104 -9.43 10.43 -10.27
C GLU A 104 -10.73 10.70 -11.05
N GLN A 105 -11.80 9.96 -10.76
CA GLN A 105 -13.13 10.20 -11.32
C GLN A 105 -13.74 11.54 -10.88
N ILE A 106 -13.57 11.93 -9.61
CA ILE A 106 -14.04 13.21 -9.07
C ILE A 106 -13.33 14.37 -9.78
N LYS A 107 -12.00 14.28 -9.97
CA LYS A 107 -11.24 15.28 -10.74
C LYS A 107 -11.72 15.42 -12.18
N ILE A 108 -12.01 14.30 -12.84
CA ILE A 108 -12.54 14.30 -14.22
C ILE A 108 -13.92 14.96 -14.25
N LEU A 109 -14.80 14.63 -13.29
CA LEU A 109 -16.13 15.23 -13.19
C LEU A 109 -16.08 16.74 -12.93
N GLU A 110 -15.20 17.21 -12.03
CA GLU A 110 -14.98 18.63 -11.77
C GLU A 110 -14.48 19.40 -12.99
N GLN A 111 -13.62 18.78 -13.82
CA GLN A 111 -13.14 19.38 -15.07
C GLN A 111 -14.23 19.48 -16.14
N ILE A 112 -15.06 18.44 -16.27
CA ILE A 112 -16.17 18.42 -17.24
C ILE A 112 -17.23 19.47 -16.88
N ASP A 113 -17.55 19.65 -15.60
CA ASP A 113 -18.55 20.62 -15.15
C ASP A 113 -18.13 22.07 -15.48
N PHE A 114 -16.83 22.37 -15.30
CA PHE A 114 -16.27 23.68 -15.64
C PHE A 114 -16.23 23.94 -17.15
N GLU A 115 -15.90 22.93 -17.96
CA GLU A 115 -15.96 23.04 -19.42
C GLU A 115 -17.41 23.22 -19.92
N PHE A 116 -18.37 22.49 -19.35
CA PHE A 116 -19.77 22.59 -19.74
C PHE A 116 -20.36 23.97 -19.43
N GLU A 117 -20.14 24.51 -18.22
CA GLU A 117 -20.59 25.87 -17.88
C GLU A 117 -19.95 26.93 -18.77
N SER A 118 -18.65 26.80 -19.05
CA SER A 118 -17.92 27.74 -19.91
C SER A 118 -18.42 27.69 -21.36
N ASN A 119 -18.68 26.49 -21.87
CA ASN A 119 -19.21 26.28 -23.22
C ASN A 119 -20.66 26.81 -23.34
N ILE A 120 -21.52 26.59 -22.34
CA ILE A 120 -22.87 27.17 -22.32
C ILE A 120 -22.81 28.69 -22.28
N LYS A 121 -21.98 29.29 -21.43
CA LYS A 121 -21.83 30.76 -21.38
C LYS A 121 -21.39 31.31 -22.74
N LEU A 122 -20.46 30.66 -23.42
CA LEU A 122 -19.98 31.07 -24.75
C LEU A 122 -21.09 30.94 -25.82
N ILE A 123 -21.84 29.83 -25.80
CA ILE A 123 -22.97 29.60 -26.70
C ILE A 123 -24.07 30.64 -26.46
N LEU A 124 -24.43 30.91 -25.21
CA LEU A 124 -25.44 31.91 -24.85
C LEU A 124 -25.00 33.33 -25.25
N GLN A 125 -23.72 33.68 -25.05
CA GLN A 125 -23.16 34.95 -25.51
C GLN A 125 -23.20 35.08 -27.04
N ASN A 126 -22.91 34.01 -27.78
CA ASN A 126 -22.99 34.01 -29.24
C ASN A 126 -24.43 34.08 -29.75
N ILE A 127 -25.37 33.39 -29.10
CA ILE A 127 -26.82 33.50 -29.41
C ILE A 127 -27.32 34.92 -29.13
N ALA A 128 -26.92 35.53 -28.01
CA ALA A 128 -27.30 36.90 -27.66
C ALA A 128 -26.75 37.92 -28.67
N LYS A 129 -25.49 37.76 -29.11
CA LYS A 129 -24.88 38.61 -30.14
C LYS A 129 -25.57 38.46 -31.51
N ASN A 130 -26.00 37.24 -31.88
CA ASN A 130 -26.64 36.98 -33.17
C ASN A 130 -28.15 37.30 -33.20
N LYS A 131 -28.80 37.54 -32.07
CA LYS A 131 -30.22 37.96 -32.00
C LYS A 131 -30.41 39.49 -31.92
N LEU A 132 -29.32 40.26 -31.84
CA LEU A 132 -29.31 41.72 -31.76
C LEU A 132 -28.77 42.40 -33.05
N GLY A 133 -28.59 41.64 -34.13
CA GLY A 133 -28.23 42.12 -35.47
C GLY A 133 -29.34 41.83 -36.47
#